data_AF-W7YZ19-F1
#
_entry.id   AF-W7YZ19-F1
#
_cell.length_a   1.000
_cell.length_b   1.000
_cell.length_c   1.000
_cell.angle_alpha   90.00
_cell.angle_beta   90.00
_cell.angle_gamma   90.00
#
_symmetry.space_group_name_H-M   'P 1'
#
loop_
_entity.id
_entity.type
_entity.pdbx_description
1 polymer ?
#
loop_
_entity_poly.entity_id
_entity_poly.type
_entity_poly.pdbx_seq_one_letter_code
_entity_poly.pdbx_strand_id
1 'polypeptide(L)'
;MGMNSRKRLMKVELPLAMPIIMAGIRTATVLIIGTATMAALIGAGGLGDIILLGIDRNDTSLIILGAIPAALLAILFDFILRKLEHVSYKKMLISASVFALAIVLIVAIPFA
;
A
#
# COMPACT_ATOMS: atom_id res chain seq x y z
N MET A 1 -20.60 -37.03 3.70
CA MET A 1 -20.04 -36.38 4.90
C MET A 1 -18.94 -35.45 4.43
N GLY A 2 -19.21 -34.15 4.42
CA GLY A 2 -18.44 -33.18 3.64
C GLY A 2 -18.21 -31.89 4.42
N MET A 3 -17.05 -31.29 4.21
CA MET A 3 -16.69 -30.03 4.83
C MET A 3 -17.67 -28.93 4.39
N ASN A 4 -18.29 -28.24 5.36
CA ASN A 4 -19.14 -27.07 5.13
C ASN A 4 -18.44 -26.05 4.21
N SER A 5 -19.14 -25.45 3.25
CA SER A 5 -18.59 -24.50 2.27
C SER A 5 -17.75 -23.40 2.92
N ARG A 6 -18.20 -22.86 4.06
CA ARG A 6 -17.46 -21.84 4.83
C ARG A 6 -16.14 -22.38 5.40
N LYS A 7 -16.14 -23.64 5.83
CA LYS A 7 -14.95 -24.33 6.37
C LYS A 7 -13.99 -24.71 5.24
N ARG A 8 -14.50 -25.02 4.04
CA ARG A 8 -13.72 -25.27 2.82
C ARG A 8 -13.02 -24.01 2.34
N LEU A 9 -13.74 -22.90 2.26
CA LEU A 9 -13.19 -21.60 1.90
C LEU A 9 -12.02 -21.22 2.81
N MET A 10 -12.21 -21.25 4.14
CA MET A 10 -11.18 -20.80 5.09
C MET A 10 -9.99 -21.75 5.24
N LYS A 11 -10.17 -23.06 5.07
CA LYS A 11 -9.09 -24.04 5.29
C LYS A 11 -8.38 -24.50 4.03
N VAL A 12 -8.98 -24.34 2.86
CA VAL A 12 -8.44 -24.89 1.60
C VAL A 12 -8.34 -23.81 0.54
N GLU A 13 -9.45 -23.21 0.13
CA GLU A 13 -9.46 -22.28 -1.02
C GLU A 13 -8.69 -20.99 -0.72
N LEU A 14 -8.89 -20.37 0.45
CA LEU A 14 -8.19 -19.14 0.84
C LEU A 14 -6.67 -19.36 0.92
N PRO A 15 -6.14 -20.33 1.70
CA PRO A 15 -4.70 -20.62 1.74
C PRO A 15 -4.07 -20.87 0.37
N LEU A 16 -4.80 -21.54 -0.53
CA LEU A 16 -4.31 -21.83 -1.89
C LEU A 16 -4.28 -20.58 -2.78
N ALA A 17 -5.25 -19.68 -2.63
CA ALA A 17 -5.36 -18.44 -3.41
C ALA A 17 -4.48 -17.30 -2.88
N MET A 18 -3.96 -17.40 -1.64
CA MET A 18 -3.19 -16.32 -1.00
C MET A 18 -2.05 -15.73 -1.83
N PRO A 19 -1.18 -16.53 -2.51
CA PRO A 19 -0.06 -15.95 -3.26
C PRO A 19 -0.54 -15.02 -4.38
N ILE A 20 -1.66 -15.37 -5.03
CA ILE A 20 -2.26 -14.59 -6.11
C ILE A 20 -2.88 -13.30 -5.54
N ILE A 21 -3.60 -13.41 -4.42
CA ILE A 21 -4.17 -12.25 -3.72
C ILE A 21 -3.06 -11.28 -3.30
N MET A 22 -1.95 -11.77 -2.74
CA MET A 22 -0.81 -10.95 -2.33
C MET A 22 -0.11 -10.28 -3.50
N ALA A 23 0.04 -11.00 -4.63
CA ALA A 23 0.53 -10.38 -5.86
C ALA A 23 -0.36 -9.21 -6.30
N GLY A 24 -1.69 -9.35 -6.21
CA GLY A 24 -2.64 -8.26 -6.50
C GLY A 24 -2.55 -7.10 -5.52
N ILE A 25 -2.37 -7.36 -4.22
CA ILE A 25 -2.22 -6.30 -3.21
C ILE A 25 -0.97 -5.47 -3.46
N ARG A 26 0.15 -6.11 -3.84
CA ARG A 26 1.40 -5.42 -4.19
C ARG A 26 1.21 -4.47 -5.36
N THR A 27 0.65 -4.97 -6.47
CA THR A 27 0.43 -4.15 -7.67
C THR A 27 -0.53 -3.00 -7.38
N ALA A 28 -1.61 -3.26 -6.64
CA ALA A 28 -2.54 -2.22 -6.20
C ALA A 28 -1.86 -1.16 -5.33
N THR A 29 -0.96 -1.57 -4.42
CA THR A 29 -0.25 -0.63 -3.53
C THR A 29 0.63 0.32 -4.32
N VAL A 30 1.42 -0.19 -5.27
CA VAL A 30 2.27 0.66 -6.12
C VAL A 30 1.42 1.64 -6.93
N LEU A 31 0.29 1.18 -7.47
CA LEU A 31 -0.63 2.01 -8.25
C LEU A 31 -1.32 3.08 -7.39
N ILE A 32 -1.73 2.74 -6.17
CA ILE A 32 -2.32 3.68 -5.22
C ILE A 32 -1.30 4.74 -4.82
N ILE A 33 -0.05 4.38 -4.57
CA ILE A 33 0.99 5.36 -4.23
C ILE A 33 1.21 6.32 -5.41
N GLY A 34 1.27 5.80 -6.64
CA GLY A 34 1.40 6.62 -7.85
C GLY A 34 0.20 7.55 -8.10
N THR A 35 -1.02 7.12 -7.80
CA THR A 35 -2.22 7.97 -7.93
C THR A 35 -2.39 8.93 -6.76
N ALA A 36 -1.93 8.57 -5.57
CA ALA A 36 -1.94 9.43 -4.39
C ALA A 36 -1.05 10.66 -4.54
N THR A 37 0.02 10.61 -5.35
CA THR A 37 0.80 11.82 -5.65
C THR A 37 -0.02 12.86 -6.42
N MET A 38 -1.03 12.44 -7.19
CA MET A 38 -1.94 13.37 -7.86
C MET A 38 -2.90 14.07 -6.89
N ALA A 39 -3.02 13.62 -5.63
CA ALA A 39 -3.83 14.33 -4.62
C ALA A 39 -3.30 15.75 -4.32
N ALA A 40 -2.05 16.05 -4.67
CA ALA A 40 -1.52 17.41 -4.66
C ALA A 40 -2.35 18.39 -5.51
N LEU A 41 -2.98 17.92 -6.59
CA LEU A 41 -3.84 18.74 -7.46
C LEU A 41 -5.05 19.33 -6.73
N ILE A 42 -5.52 18.66 -5.67
CA ILE A 42 -6.66 19.11 -4.86
C ILE A 42 -6.22 19.75 -3.52
N GLY A 43 -4.94 20.06 -3.38
CA GLY A 43 -4.40 20.68 -2.17
C GLY A 43 -4.28 19.75 -0.96
N ALA A 44 -4.28 18.42 -1.16
CA ALA A 44 -4.07 17.46 -0.09
C ALA A 44 -2.62 17.48 0.47
N GLY A 45 -1.71 18.10 -0.28
CA GLY A 45 -0.30 18.25 0.06
C GLY A 45 0.54 17.01 -0.24
N GLY A 46 1.84 17.10 0.06
CA GLY A 46 2.78 15.97 0.11
C GLY A 46 3.81 15.96 -1.02
N LEU A 47 4.33 14.78 -1.36
CA LEU A 47 5.39 14.64 -2.38
C LEU A 47 4.93 15.09 -3.77
N GLY A 48 3.62 15.03 -4.04
CA GLY A 48 3.03 15.52 -5.28
C GLY A 48 3.16 17.02 -5.48
N ASP A 49 3.24 17.81 -4.41
CA ASP A 49 3.38 19.28 -4.51
C ASP A 49 4.70 19.67 -5.17
N ILE A 50 5.78 18.93 -4.85
CA ILE A 50 7.11 19.17 -5.42
C ILE A 50 7.12 18.83 -6.91
N ILE A 51 6.45 17.73 -7.28
CA ILE A 51 6.29 17.32 -8.68
C ILE A 51 5.54 18.41 -9.44
N LEU A 52 4.42 18.87 -8.88
CA LEU A 52 3.58 19.89 -9.50
C LEU A 52 4.30 21.23 -9.65
N LEU A 53 5.03 21.65 -8.61
CA LEU A 53 5.87 22.84 -8.65
C LEU A 53 6.93 22.76 -9.76
N GLY A 54 7.53 21.58 -9.96
CA GLY A 54 8.47 21.36 -11.07
C GLY A 54 7.81 21.44 -12.44
N ILE A 55 6.58 20.92 -12.58
CA ILE A 55 5.79 21.05 -13.82
C ILE A 55 5.49 22.52 -14.10
N ASP A 56 5.00 23.26 -13.11
CA ASP A 56 4.63 24.67 -13.24
C ASP A 56 5.82 25.57 -13.60
N ARG A 57 6.99 25.28 -13.04
CA ARG A 57 8.23 26.03 -13.31
C ARG A 57 9.01 25.51 -14.51
N ASN A 58 8.53 24.46 -15.18
CA ASN A 58 9.23 23.75 -16.24
C ASN A 58 10.66 23.30 -15.82
N ASP A 59 10.82 22.96 -14.54
CA ASP A 59 12.09 22.58 -13.94
C ASP A 59 12.11 21.07 -13.68
N THR A 60 12.81 20.36 -14.56
CA THR A 60 12.96 18.91 -14.48
C THR A 60 13.67 18.46 -13.19
N SER A 61 14.58 19.28 -12.64
CA SER A 61 15.26 18.93 -11.39
C SER A 61 14.28 18.88 -10.22
N LEU A 62 13.30 19.79 -10.17
CA LEU A 62 12.23 19.76 -9.17
C LEU A 62 11.29 18.56 -9.35
N ILE A 63 10.93 18.23 -10.59
CA ILE A 63 10.10 17.04 -10.88
C ILE A 63 10.77 15.77 -10.35
N ILE A 64 12.06 15.60 -10.65
CA ILE A 64 12.84 14.43 -10.20
C ILE A 64 12.97 14.42 -8.67
N LEU A 65 13.13 15.59 -8.05
CA LEU A 65 13.24 15.72 -6.59
C LEU A 65 11.98 15.23 -5.85
N GLY A 66 10.79 15.41 -6.44
CA GLY A 66 9.54 14.83 -5.91
C GLY A 66 9.30 13.38 -6.36
N ALA A 67 9.66 13.02 -7.59
CA ALA A 67 9.39 11.71 -8.16
C ALA A 67 10.25 10.58 -7.55
N ILE A 68 11.54 10.83 -7.28
CA ILE A 68 12.44 9.84 -6.67
C ILE A 68 11.94 9.38 -5.29
N PRO A 69 11.65 10.26 -4.32
CA PRO A 69 11.18 9.81 -3.01
C PRO A 69 9.82 9.12 -3.10
N ALA A 70 8.93 9.52 -4.02
CA ALA A 70 7.66 8.83 -4.24
C ALA A 70 7.87 7.40 -4.78
N ALA A 71 8.77 7.22 -5.75
CA ALA A 71 9.13 5.91 -6.29
C ALA A 71 9.81 5.03 -5.23
N LEU A 72 10.71 5.60 -4.41
CA LEU A 72 11.34 4.88 -3.30
C LEU A 72 10.31 4.42 -2.26
N LEU A 73 9.32 5.25 -1.96
CA LEU A 73 8.22 4.88 -1.07
C LEU A 73 7.40 3.72 -1.66
N ALA A 74 7.07 3.76 -2.95
CA ALA A 74 6.38 2.67 -3.64
C ALA A 74 7.16 1.34 -3.56
N ILE A 75 8.47 1.38 -3.84
CA ILE A 75 9.35 0.21 -3.78
C ILE A 75 9.47 -0.31 -2.34
N LEU A 76 9.57 0.59 -1.36
CA LEU A 76 9.66 0.23 0.05
C LEU A 76 8.41 -0.54 0.50
N PHE A 77 7.22 -0.06 0.15
CA PHE A 77 5.96 -0.72 0.48
C PHE A 77 5.80 -2.06 -0.25
N ASP A 78 6.15 -2.13 -1.54
CA ASP A 78 6.17 -3.39 -2.29
C ASP A 78 7.09 -4.43 -1.62
N PHE A 79 8.29 -4.00 -1.20
CA PHE A 79 9.24 -4.87 -0.53
C PHE A 79 8.74 -5.37 0.83
N ILE A 80 8.12 -4.50 1.62
CA ILE A 80 7.50 -4.87 2.90
C ILE A 80 6.40 -5.92 2.67
N LEU A 81 5.51 -5.69 1.70
CA LEU A 81 4.43 -6.60 1.35
C LEU A 81 4.95 -7.94 0.81
N ARG A 82 6.03 -7.92 0.02
CA ARG A 82 6.70 -9.12 -0.49
C ARG A 82 7.32 -9.95 0.64
N LYS A 83 7.93 -9.31 1.65
CA LYS A 83 8.41 -10.06 2.83
C LYS A 83 7.26 -10.68 3.62
N LEU A 84 6.13 -9.99 3.69
CA LEU A 84 4.90 -10.46 4.33
C LEU A 84 4.27 -11.67 3.61
N GLU A 85 4.40 -11.75 2.29
CA GLU A 85 3.92 -12.89 1.48
C GLU A 85 4.56 -14.23 1.91
N HIS A 86 5.82 -14.22 2.33
CA HIS A 86 6.51 -15.43 2.79
C HIS A 86 6.10 -15.89 4.21
N VAL A 87 5.25 -15.12 4.90
CA VAL A 87 4.83 -15.43 6.27
C VAL A 87 3.46 -16.14 6.26
N SER A 88 3.33 -17.21 7.06
CA SER A 88 2.12 -18.04 7.12
C SER A 88 0.82 -17.25 7.32
N TYR A 89 -0.24 -17.66 6.60
CA TYR A 89 -1.60 -17.09 6.55
C TYR A 89 -2.13 -16.50 7.87
N LYS A 90 -1.95 -17.20 9.00
CA LYS A 90 -2.44 -16.72 10.31
C LYS A 90 -1.70 -15.49 10.81
N LYS A 91 -0.38 -15.43 10.59
CA LYS A 91 0.45 -14.28 10.97
C LYS A 91 0.25 -13.10 10.03
N MET A 92 -0.08 -13.35 8.76
CA MET A 92 -0.38 -12.30 7.79
C MET A 92 -1.66 -11.51 8.14
N LEU A 93 -2.75 -12.21 8.49
CA LEU A 93 -3.99 -11.56 8.95
C LEU A 93 -3.75 -10.76 10.24
N ILE A 94 -2.96 -11.29 11.18
CA ILE A 94 -2.65 -10.58 12.43
C ILE A 94 -1.78 -9.35 12.14
N SER A 95 -0.76 -9.48 11.28
CA SER A 95 0.09 -8.35 10.89
C SER A 95 -0.70 -7.26 10.18
N ALA A 96 -1.61 -7.61 9.27
CA ALA A 96 -2.46 -6.65 8.59
C ALA A 96 -3.39 -5.92 9.57
N SER A 97 -3.99 -6.65 10.53
CA SER A 97 -4.82 -6.07 11.59
C SER A 97 -4.05 -5.13 12.51
N VAL A 98 -2.82 -5.50 12.90
CA VAL A 98 -1.95 -4.65 13.74
C VAL A 98 -1.53 -3.40 12.98
N PHE A 99 -1.18 -3.52 11.70
CA PHE A 99 -0.80 -2.39 10.87
C PHE A 99 -1.98 -1.43 10.64
N ALA A 100 -3.18 -1.96 10.39
CA ALA A 100 -4.40 -1.18 10.29
C ALA A 100 -4.72 -0.45 11.60
N LEU A 101 -4.60 -1.12 12.75
CA LEU A 101 -4.79 -0.51 14.08
C LEU A 101 -3.77 0.61 14.35
N ALA A 102 -2.51 0.40 13.99
CA ALA A 102 -1.46 1.41 14.14
C ALA A 102 -1.73 2.64 13.26
N ILE A 103 -2.15 2.43 12.01
CA ILE A 103 -2.53 3.52 11.10
C ILE A 103 -3.74 4.28 11.65
N VAL A 104 -4.77 3.58 12.11
CA VAL A 104 -5.97 4.22 12.70
C VAL A 104 -5.61 5.04 13.93
N LEU A 105 -4.72 4.53 14.80
CA LEU A 105 -4.22 5.29 15.94
C LEU A 105 -3.45 6.54 15.50
N ILE A 106 -2.54 6.42 14.54
CA ILE A 106 -1.73 7.56 14.05
C ILE A 106 -2.61 8.62 13.39
N VAL A 107 -3.65 8.23 12.64
CA VAL A 107 -4.57 9.16 11.96
C VAL A 107 -5.58 9.78 12.92
N ALA A 108 -5.93 9.12 14.03
CA ALA A 108 -6.86 9.66 15.03
C ALA A 108 -6.22 10.71 15.96
N ILE A 109 -4.92 10.59 16.24
CA ILE A 109 -4.18 11.51 17.13
C ILE A 109 -4.11 12.97 16.64
N PRO A 110 -3.96 13.31 15.34
CA PRO A 110 -3.86 14.70 14.89
C PRO A 110 -5.19 15.48 14.90
N PHE A 111 -6.33 14.85 15.19
CA PHE A 111 -7.65 15.50 15.22
C PHE A 111 -8.21 15.71 16.65
N ALA A 112 -7.40 15.53 17.69
CA ALA A 112 -7.73 15.81 19.10
C ALA A 112 -6.86 16.95 19.63
#